data_AF-A0A2G9TNE0-F1
#
_entry.id   AF-A0A2G9TNE0-F1
#
_cell.length_a   1.000
_cell.length_b   1.000
_cell.length_c   1.000
_cell.angle_alpha   90.00
_cell.angle_beta   90.00
_cell.angle_gamma   90.00
#
_symmetry.space_group_name_H-M   'P 1'
#
loop_
_entity.id
_entity.type
_entity.pdbx_description
1 polymer ?
#
loop_
_entity_poly.entity_id
_entity_poly.type
_entity_poly.pdbx_seq_one_letter_code
_entity_poly.pdbx_strand_id
1 'polypeptide(L)'
;MSRILAARTLRLAEEEKTVLTGAHLSFLNSLAGDEKMRVDWPDSNWMDAVHSFGRIVSALSLQPQFIVPFVRIGGITSQYWGIHIVD
;
A
#
# COMPACT_ATOMS: atom_id res chain seq x y z
N MET A 1 -3.60 10.10 1.19
CA MET A 1 -3.27 9.08 2.20
C MET A 1 -3.38 7.64 1.64
N SER A 2 -4.51 7.24 1.03
CA SER A 2 -4.61 6.00 0.23
C SER A 2 -3.63 5.93 -0.96
N ARG A 3 -3.23 7.08 -1.51
CA ARG A 3 -2.18 7.20 -2.55
C ARG A 3 -0.81 6.70 -2.08
N ILE A 4 -0.42 7.07 -0.86
CA ILE A 4 0.84 6.63 -0.23
C ILE A 4 0.78 5.13 0.05
N LEU A 5 -0.37 4.65 0.54
CA LEU A 5 -0.61 3.22 0.76
C LEU A 5 -0.48 2.40 -0.54
N ALA A 6 -1.01 2.92 -1.64
CA ALA A 6 -0.87 2.29 -2.96
C ALA A 6 0.59 2.30 -3.44
N ALA A 7 1.29 3.43 -3.31
CA ALA A 7 2.70 3.56 -3.66
C ALA A 7 3.59 2.58 -2.87
N ARG A 8 3.32 2.43 -1.57
CA ARG A 8 3.99 1.45 -0.71
C ARG A 8 3.70 0.00 -1.10
N THR A 9 2.46 -0.30 -1.48
CA THR A 9 2.08 -1.66 -1.92
C THR A 9 2.81 -2.04 -3.21
N LEU A 10 2.99 -1.08 -4.13
CA LEU A 10 3.81 -1.28 -5.33
C LEU A 10 5.28 -1.54 -4.98
N ARG A 11 5.82 -0.79 -4.02
CA ARG A 11 7.20 -0.97 -3.58
C ARG A 11 7.43 -2.33 -2.92
N LEU A 12 6.51 -2.77 -2.05
CA LEU A 12 6.57 -4.10 -1.44
C LEU A 12 6.58 -5.21 -2.50
N ALA A 13 5.79 -5.05 -3.57
CA ALA A 13 5.81 -6.00 -4.68
C ALA A 13 7.16 -6.04 -5.42
N GLU A 14 7.83 -4.90 -5.56
CA GLU A 14 9.19 -4.83 -6.13
C GLU A 14 10.21 -5.50 -5.19
N GLU A 15 10.16 -5.21 -3.89
CA GLU A 15 11.07 -5.74 -2.86
C GLU A 15 10.96 -7.26 -2.71
N GLU A 16 9.74 -7.78 -2.64
CA GLU A 16 9.44 -9.21 -2.49
C GLU A 16 9.42 -9.96 -3.84
N LYS A 17 9.77 -9.29 -4.95
CA LYS A 17 9.72 -9.84 -6.32
C LYS A 17 8.36 -10.49 -6.65
N THR A 18 7.29 -9.92 -6.12
CA THR A 18 5.93 -10.43 -6.24
C THR A 18 5.28 -9.93 -7.53
N VAL A 19 4.79 -10.85 -8.36
CA VAL A 19 4.08 -10.50 -9.60
C VAL A 19 2.59 -10.25 -9.31
N LEU A 20 2.20 -8.97 -9.38
CA LEU A 20 0.79 -8.57 -9.26
C LEU A 20 0.04 -8.82 -10.59
N THR A 21 -1.28 -9.07 -10.50
CA THR A 21 -2.11 -9.12 -11.70
C THR A 21 -2.17 -7.75 -12.38
N GLY A 22 -2.43 -7.72 -13.70
CA GLY A 22 -2.56 -6.46 -14.43
C GLY A 22 -3.63 -5.53 -13.87
N ALA A 23 -4.73 -6.07 -13.34
CA ALA A 23 -5.80 -5.29 -12.70
C ALA A 23 -5.34 -4.65 -11.38
N HIS A 24 -4.61 -5.38 -10.53
CA HIS A 24 -4.08 -4.85 -9.28
C HIS A 24 -3.00 -3.79 -9.54
N LEU A 25 -2.11 -4.07 -10.50
CA LEU A 25 -1.06 -3.14 -10.89
C LEU A 25 -1.64 -1.84 -11.45
N SER A 26 -2.65 -1.93 -12.32
CA SER A 26 -3.32 -0.74 -12.88
C SER A 26 -4.00 0.08 -11.79
N PHE A 27 -4.77 -0.56 -10.90
CA PHE A 27 -5.43 0.12 -9.79
C PHE A 27 -4.44 0.85 -8.87
N LEU A 28 -3.37 0.16 -8.45
CA LEU A 28 -2.37 0.73 -7.55
C LEU A 28 -1.60 1.88 -8.19
N ASN A 29 -1.20 1.76 -9.47
CA ASN A 29 -0.51 2.85 -10.17
C ASN A 29 -1.41 4.08 -10.35
N SER A 30 -2.67 3.89 -10.76
CA SER A 30 -3.62 4.99 -10.89
C SER A 30 -3.88 5.69 -9.55
N LEU A 31 -3.94 4.93 -8.46
CA LEU A 31 -4.20 5.48 -7.13
C LEU A 31 -2.96 6.16 -6.52
N ALA A 32 -1.76 5.61 -6.73
CA ALA A 32 -0.52 6.21 -6.27
C ALA A 32 -0.25 7.55 -6.97
N GLY A 33 -0.34 7.58 -8.30
CA GLY A 33 0.12 8.72 -9.12
C GLY A 33 1.57 9.07 -8.78
N ASP A 34 1.86 10.37 -8.63
CA ASP A 34 3.22 10.88 -8.38
C ASP A 34 3.82 10.44 -7.04
N GLU A 35 3.00 9.95 -6.09
CA GLU A 35 3.50 9.48 -4.80
C GLU A 35 4.39 8.24 -4.93
N LYS A 36 4.36 7.52 -6.05
CA LYS A 36 5.31 6.43 -6.34
C LYS A 36 6.76 6.91 -6.30
N MET A 37 7.03 8.15 -6.72
CA MET A 37 8.37 8.74 -6.75
C MET A 37 8.82 9.34 -5.41
N ARG A 38 7.90 9.42 -4.43
CA ARG A 38 8.17 9.95 -3.09
C ARG A 38 8.44 8.87 -2.06
N VAL A 39 8.19 7.61 -2.41
CA VAL A 39 8.51 6.44 -1.59
C VAL A 39 9.96 6.03 -1.85
N ASP A 40 10.90 6.97 -1.74
CA ASP A 40 12.31 6.65 -1.52
C ASP A 40 12.51 6.62 0.00
N TRP A 41 12.56 5.41 0.55
CA TRP A 41 12.97 5.23 1.95
C TRP A 41 14.36 4.62 1.95
N PRO A 42 15.37 5.29 2.54
CA PRO A 42 16.71 4.74 2.65
C PRO A 42 16.71 3.58 3.65
N ASP A 43 17.29 2.45 3.26
CA ASP A 43 17.77 1.34 4.10
C ASP A 43 16.85 0.79 5.20
N SER A 44 15.52 0.90 5.07
CA SER A 44 14.61 0.43 6.13
C SER A 44 14.16 -1.00 5.87
N ASN A 45 14.43 -1.89 6.83
CA ASN A 45 13.99 -3.28 6.88
C ASN A 45 12.49 -3.39 6.53
N TRP A 46 12.09 -4.38 5.73
CA TRP A 46 10.70 -4.57 5.27
C TRP A 46 9.69 -4.61 6.43
N MET A 47 10.10 -5.05 7.62
CA MET A 47 9.30 -5.00 8.85
C MET A 47 8.95 -3.57 9.28
N ASP A 48 9.87 -2.62 9.15
CA ASP A 48 9.61 -1.21 9.44
C ASP A 48 8.67 -0.60 8.40
N ALA A 49 8.73 -1.09 7.15
CA ALA A 49 7.75 -0.72 6.13
C ALA A 49 6.34 -1.21 6.53
N VAL A 50 6.20 -2.46 6.98
CA VAL A 50 4.93 -3.03 7.49
C VAL A 50 4.42 -2.32 8.76
N HIS A 51 5.31 -1.95 9.69
CA HIS A 51 4.92 -1.12 10.84
C HIS A 51 4.52 0.29 10.42
N SER A 52 5.16 0.88 9.41
CA SER A 52 4.73 2.16 8.83
C SER A 52 3.36 2.06 8.16
N PHE A 53 3.05 0.91 7.55
CA PHE A 53 1.72 0.59 7.02
C PHE A 53 0.67 0.70 8.13
N GLY A 54 0.88 0.01 9.27
CA GLY A 54 -0.02 0.11 10.43
C GLY A 54 -0.18 1.54 10.95
N ARG A 55 0.89 2.35 10.96
CA ARG A 55 0.82 3.76 11.37
C ARG A 55 0.06 4.64 10.37
N ILE A 56 0.29 4.46 9.06
CA ILE A 56 -0.43 5.19 8.00
C ILE A 56 -1.93 4.87 8.07
N VAL A 57 -2.25 3.62 8.37
CA VAL A 57 -3.60 3.13 8.57
C VAL A 57 -4.24 3.80 9.79
N SER A 58 -3.59 3.76 10.95
CA SER A 58 -4.10 4.41 12.18
C SER A 58 -4.24 5.94 12.07
N ALA A 59 -3.53 6.57 11.13
CA ALA A 59 -3.58 8.01 10.89
C ALA A 59 -4.64 8.41 9.85
N LEU A 60 -5.29 7.45 9.19
CA LEU A 60 -6.39 7.74 8.27
C LEU A 60 -7.62 8.16 9.07
N SER A 61 -8.01 9.42 8.94
CA SER A 61 -9.40 9.78 9.22
C SER A 61 -10.25 9.06 8.18
N LEU A 62 -11.11 8.12 8.62
CA LEU A 62 -12.07 7.35 7.82
C LEU A 62 -13.17 8.25 7.21
N GLN A 63 -12.77 9.24 6.42
CA GLN A 63 -13.74 9.96 5.62
C GLN A 63 -14.25 8.99 4.53
N PRO A 64 -15.56 8.96 4.24
CA PRO A 64 -16.19 7.93 3.40
C PRO A 64 -15.52 7.75 2.02
N GLN A 65 -14.98 8.83 1.44
CA GLN A 65 -14.31 8.80 0.15
C GLN A 65 -12.99 8.01 0.13
N PHE A 66 -12.39 7.70 1.28
CA PHE A 66 -11.12 6.99 1.36
C PHE A 66 -11.27 5.52 1.75
N ILE A 67 -12.47 5.09 2.16
CA ILE A 67 -12.75 3.72 2.63
C ILE A 67 -12.61 2.70 1.49
N VAL A 68 -13.19 2.97 0.31
CA VAL A 68 -13.19 2.01 -0.80
C VAL A 68 -11.77 1.70 -1.32
N PRO A 69 -10.91 2.71 -1.60
CA PRO A 69 -9.52 2.45 -1.98
C PRO A 69 -8.74 1.69 -0.89
N PHE A 70 -9.01 2.00 0.37
CA PHE A 70 -8.35 1.41 1.51
C PHE A 70 -8.67 -0.09 1.66
N VAL A 71 -9.96 -0.44 1.65
CA VAL A 71 -10.42 -1.85 1.69
C VAL A 71 -9.82 -2.64 0.52
N ARG A 72 -9.76 -2.03 -0.66
CA ARG A 72 -9.21 -2.70 -1.85
C ARG A 72 -7.71 -2.94 -1.74
N ILE A 73 -6.93 -1.99 -1.21
CA ILE A 73 -5.50 -2.20 -0.92
C ILE A 73 -5.31 -3.25 0.19
N GLY A 74 -6.16 -3.24 1.22
CA GLY A 74 -6.19 -4.26 2.26
C GLY A 74 -6.41 -5.67 1.70
N GLY A 75 -7.35 -5.83 0.78
CA GLY A 75 -7.58 -7.10 0.10
C GLY A 75 -6.36 -7.57 -0.71
N ILE A 76 -5.72 -6.66 -1.45
CA ILE A 76 -4.50 -6.98 -2.21
C ILE A 76 -3.38 -7.42 -1.26
N THR A 77 -3.12 -6.63 -0.21
CA THR A 77 -2.00 -6.92 0.71
C THR A 77 -2.20 -8.23 1.47
N SER A 78 -3.44 -8.55 1.87
CA SER A 78 -3.78 -9.84 2.45
C SER A 78 -3.61 -10.99 1.46
N GLN A 79 -4.01 -10.81 0.20
CA GLN A 79 -3.91 -11.84 -0.83
C GLN A 79 -2.46 -12.26 -1.14
N TYR A 80 -1.54 -11.29 -1.24
CA TYR A 80 -0.16 -11.58 -1.67
C TYR A 80 0.80 -11.84 -0.52
N TRP A 81 0.58 -11.23 0.65
CA TRP A 81 1.54 -11.28 1.76
C TRP A 81 0.91 -11.66 3.10
N GLY A 82 -0.39 -11.97 3.15
CA GLY A 82 -1.08 -12.25 4.41
C GLY A 82 -1.15 -11.04 5.36
N ILE A 83 -0.87 -9.84 4.86
CA ILE A 83 -0.88 -8.61 5.66
C ILE A 83 -2.33 -8.15 5.80
N HIS A 84 -2.85 -8.22 7.02
CA HIS A 84 -4.16 -7.67 7.34
C HIS A 84 -4.00 -6.21 7.73
N ILE A 85 -4.53 -5.33 6.87
CA ILE A 85 -4.66 -3.93 7.20
C ILE A 85 -5.87 -3.78 8.14
N VAL A 86 -5.59 -3.72 9.44
CA VAL A 86 -6.60 -3.53 10.50
C VAL A 86 -6.70 -2.04 10.81
N ASP A 87 -7.92 -1.54 10.88
CA ASP A 87 -8.29 -0.15 11.21
C ASP A 87 -7.77 0.27 12.61
#